data_AF-A0A542BHX0-F1
#
_entry.id   AF-A0A542BHX0-F1
#
_cell.length_a   1.000
_cell.length_b   1.000
_cell.length_c   1.000
_cell.angle_alpha   90.00
_cell.angle_beta   90.00
_cell.angle_gamma   90.00
#
_symmetry.space_group_name_H-M   'P 1'
#
loop_
_entity.id
_entity.type
_entity.pdbx_description
1 polymer ?
#
loop_
_entity_poly.entity_id
_entity_poly.type
_entity_poly.pdbx_seq_one_letter_code
_entity_poly.pdbx_strand_id
1 'polypeptide(L)'
;MKRIVLFSVFLLCACSAPRGLKQQDNTSSLAVEVGALDKALELAKAAAQMNPNNASRRFQLADIYHRLKRYDMENNELNVIKTLVSGSSTDERLLNLALMRNSLFRNDYDFTIELYDQIDHANEVLTPEQQGNRLLYLAIAWCKKGKYEVCLDRLDKARELLPGDERVAQNIQLANWMTHSRQGSNVDKIGLLYNAYNENQTPNMFSNLVLSLVKEGDYGRAFELLSTRYSTDDANLIVNDLKQMRI
;
A
#
# COMPACT_ATOMS: atom_id res chain seq x y z
N MET A 1 2.05 -66.75 35.65
CA MET A 1 1.05 -65.73 35.25
C MET A 1 1.80 -64.47 34.83
N LYS A 2 1.62 -64.02 33.57
CA LYS A 2 1.41 -62.63 33.09
C LYS A 2 2.30 -61.52 33.68
N ARG A 3 2.91 -60.58 32.96
CA ARG A 3 2.80 -60.07 31.57
C ARG A 3 3.77 -58.86 31.45
N ILE A 4 4.32 -58.63 30.24
CA ILE A 4 4.44 -57.34 29.52
C ILE A 4 5.41 -56.29 30.13
N VAL A 5 6.62 -56.01 29.58
CA VAL A 5 6.99 -55.33 28.30
C VAL A 5 6.58 -53.85 28.22
N LEU A 6 7.60 -52.98 28.21
CA LEU A 6 7.73 -51.63 27.62
C LEU A 6 6.57 -50.61 27.79
N PHE A 7 6.89 -49.40 28.25
CA PHE A 7 7.26 -48.30 27.35
C PHE A 7 7.71 -47.08 28.17
N SER A 8 8.92 -46.61 27.86
CA SER A 8 9.46 -45.32 28.23
C SER A 8 8.58 -44.21 27.64
N VAL A 9 7.85 -43.49 28.49
CA VAL A 9 7.17 -42.26 28.12
C VAL A 9 8.20 -41.13 28.14
N PHE A 10 8.86 -40.92 27.00
CA PHE A 10 9.40 -39.63 26.64
C PHE A 10 8.22 -38.69 26.39
N LEU A 11 7.86 -37.88 27.38
CA LEU A 11 7.02 -36.70 27.12
C LEU A 11 7.94 -35.61 26.55
N LEU A 12 8.20 -35.71 25.25
CA LEU A 12 8.60 -34.55 24.46
C LEU A 12 7.38 -33.62 24.39
N CYS A 13 7.26 -32.71 25.35
CA CYS A 13 6.56 -31.46 25.09
C CYS A 13 7.39 -30.71 24.06
N ALA A 14 7.12 -31.00 22.79
CA ALA A 14 7.41 -30.09 21.70
C ALA A 14 6.56 -28.84 21.93
N CYS A 15 7.08 -27.89 22.70
CA CYS A 15 6.65 -26.51 22.56
C CYS A 15 6.98 -26.12 21.11
N SER A 16 5.93 -26.07 20.31
CA SER A 16 5.93 -25.47 18.99
C SER A 16 6.63 -24.12 19.06
N ALA A 17 7.66 -23.97 18.23
CA ALA A 17 8.37 -22.70 18.09
C ALA A 17 7.37 -21.58 17.76
N PRO A 18 7.47 -20.41 18.42
CA PRO A 18 6.45 -19.38 18.33
C PRO A 18 6.54 -18.65 16.98
N ARG A 19 5.58 -18.92 16.09
CA ARG A 19 5.24 -18.01 14.95
C ARG A 19 4.56 -16.70 15.41
N GLY A 20 4.63 -16.35 16.71
CA GLY A 20 3.88 -15.25 17.32
C GLY A 20 4.64 -13.94 17.55
N LEU A 21 5.99 -13.93 17.50
CA LEU A 21 6.76 -12.75 17.91
C LEU A 21 6.61 -11.57 16.91
N LYS A 22 6.82 -11.82 15.61
CA LYS A 22 6.74 -10.76 14.58
C LYS A 22 5.34 -10.16 14.42
N GLN A 23 4.29 -10.95 14.65
CA GLN A 23 2.90 -10.47 14.56
C GLN A 23 2.48 -9.68 15.81
N GLN A 24 2.98 -10.06 16.98
CA GLN A 24 2.75 -9.35 18.23
C GLN A 24 3.54 -8.03 18.27
N ASP A 25 4.77 -8.01 17.75
CA ASP A 25 5.58 -6.80 17.60
C ASP A 25 4.92 -5.80 16.63
N ASN A 26 4.42 -6.27 15.49
CA ASN A 26 3.70 -5.41 14.54
C ASN A 26 2.38 -4.87 15.11
N THR A 27 1.65 -5.68 15.88
CA THR A 27 0.39 -5.26 16.53
C THR A 27 0.65 -4.27 17.66
N SER A 28 1.69 -4.50 18.46
CA SER A 28 2.14 -3.61 19.52
C SER A 28 2.66 -2.28 18.95
N SER A 29 3.52 -2.33 17.94
CA SER A 29 4.03 -1.15 17.24
C SER A 29 2.90 -0.36 16.59
N LEU A 30 1.92 -1.03 15.98
CA LEU A 30 0.75 -0.38 15.41
C LEU A 30 -0.13 0.25 16.51
N ALA A 31 -0.37 -0.45 17.62
CA ALA A 31 -1.14 0.09 18.74
C ALA A 31 -0.46 1.30 19.39
N VAL A 32 0.87 1.25 19.54
CA VAL A 32 1.70 2.36 20.00
C VAL A 32 1.65 3.52 19.01
N GLU A 33 1.77 3.26 17.71
CA GLU A 33 1.67 4.29 16.68
C GLU A 33 0.28 4.93 16.67
N VAL A 34 -0.79 4.14 16.70
CA VAL A 34 -2.17 4.63 16.75
C VAL A 34 -2.40 5.45 18.03
N GLY A 35 -1.96 4.96 19.19
CA GLY A 35 -2.07 5.70 20.45
C GLY A 35 -1.27 7.01 20.45
N ALA A 36 -0.09 7.02 19.83
CA ALA A 36 0.70 8.23 19.64
C ALA A 36 0.03 9.21 18.68
N LEU A 37 -0.59 8.71 17.61
CA LEU A 37 -1.33 9.50 16.63
C LEU A 37 -2.60 10.12 17.21
N ASP A 38 -3.33 9.40 18.07
CA ASP A 38 -4.52 9.95 18.73
C ASP A 38 -4.15 11.09 19.70
N LYS A 39 -3.05 10.94 20.45
CA LYS A 39 -2.52 12.03 21.28
C LYS A 39 -2.00 13.20 20.43
N ALA A 40 -1.30 12.91 19.34
CA ALA A 40 -0.85 13.94 18.40
C ALA A 40 -2.04 14.70 17.80
N LEU A 41 -3.13 14.00 17.48
CA LEU A 41 -4.35 14.59 16.96
C LEU A 41 -4.98 15.56 17.95
N GLU A 42 -5.05 15.21 19.23
CA GLU A 42 -5.55 16.10 20.29
C GLU A 42 -4.72 17.39 20.35
N LEU A 43 -3.40 17.27 20.41
CA LEU A 43 -2.48 18.41 20.48
C LEU A 43 -2.54 19.27 19.22
N ALA A 44 -2.59 18.65 18.04
CA ALA A 44 -2.66 19.35 16.76
C ALA A 44 -3.98 20.11 16.59
N LYS A 45 -5.11 19.53 17.03
CA LYS A 45 -6.41 20.22 17.07
C LYS A 45 -6.36 21.45 17.97
N ALA A 46 -5.84 21.31 19.19
CA ALA A 46 -5.68 22.45 20.10
C ALA A 46 -4.78 23.54 19.50
N ALA A 47 -3.66 23.16 18.87
CA ALA A 47 -2.75 24.09 18.21
C ALA A 47 -3.40 24.83 17.02
N ALA A 48 -4.17 24.12 16.19
CA ALA A 48 -4.90 24.71 15.07
C ALA A 48 -6.05 25.62 15.55
N GLN A 49 -6.68 25.33 16.69
CA GLN A 49 -7.69 26.18 17.32
C GLN A 49 -7.10 27.46 17.91
N MET A 50 -5.92 27.38 18.54
CA MET A 50 -5.24 28.55 19.09
C MET A 50 -4.76 29.53 18.02
N ASN A 51 -4.35 29.02 16.85
CA ASN A 51 -3.93 29.84 15.72
C ASN A 51 -4.62 29.41 14.42
N PRO A 52 -5.90 29.80 14.22
CA PRO A 52 -6.71 29.33 13.09
C PRO A 52 -6.17 29.71 11.71
N ASN A 53 -5.32 30.73 11.60
CA ASN A 53 -4.78 31.19 10.32
C ASN A 53 -3.33 30.74 10.09
N ASN A 54 -2.80 29.85 10.93
CA ASN A 54 -1.45 29.33 10.76
C ASN A 54 -1.47 28.07 9.87
N ALA A 55 -1.09 28.24 8.59
CA ALA A 55 -1.04 27.16 7.61
C ALA A 55 -0.17 25.98 8.06
N SER A 56 0.99 26.24 8.67
CA SER A 56 1.89 25.18 9.18
C SER A 56 1.23 24.30 10.25
N ARG A 57 0.48 24.89 11.19
CA ARG A 57 -0.28 24.12 12.20
C ARG A 57 -1.40 23.29 11.57
N ARG A 58 -2.04 23.82 10.53
CA ARG A 58 -3.07 23.08 9.79
C ARG A 58 -2.47 21.95 8.96
N PHE A 59 -1.30 22.13 8.36
CA PHE A 59 -0.58 21.06 7.68
C PHE A 59 -0.25 19.91 8.64
N GLN A 60 0.19 20.21 9.86
CA GLN A 60 0.42 19.20 10.89
C GLN A 60 -0.86 18.41 11.20
N LEU A 61 -1.99 19.10 11.33
CA LEU A 61 -3.28 18.46 11.57
C LEU A 61 -3.73 17.60 10.36
N ALA A 62 -3.58 18.11 9.14
CA ALA A 62 -3.89 17.40 7.91
C ALA A 62 -3.05 16.12 7.76
N ASP A 63 -1.75 16.18 8.05
CA ASP A 63 -0.85 15.02 8.00
C ASP A 63 -1.22 13.96 9.06
N ILE A 64 -1.61 14.38 10.26
CA ILE A 64 -2.11 13.44 11.28
C ILE A 64 -3.40 12.77 10.81
N TYR A 65 -4.34 13.53 10.22
CA TYR A 65 -5.53 12.94 9.62
C TYR A 65 -5.20 11.95 8.50
N HIS A 66 -4.21 12.25 7.67
CA HIS A 66 -3.72 11.34 6.64
C HIS A 66 -3.22 10.02 7.21
N ARG A 67 -2.35 10.07 8.22
CA ARG A 67 -1.77 8.88 8.87
C ARG A 67 -2.81 8.03 9.57
N LEU A 68 -3.85 8.67 10.11
CA LEU A 68 -5.05 8.01 10.66
C LEU A 68 -6.03 7.52 9.58
N LYS A 69 -5.71 7.68 8.29
CA LYS A 69 -6.55 7.34 7.13
C LYS A 69 -7.91 8.04 7.12
N ARG A 70 -8.00 9.20 7.77
CA ARG A 70 -9.20 10.05 7.85
C ARG A 70 -9.16 11.08 6.72
N TYR A 71 -9.21 10.61 5.48
CA TYR A 71 -8.95 11.42 4.28
C TYR A 71 -9.95 12.55 4.05
N ASP A 72 -11.20 12.42 4.51
CA ASP A 72 -12.17 13.52 4.47
C ASP A 72 -11.80 14.67 5.39
N MET A 73 -11.26 14.35 6.57
CA MET A 73 -10.83 15.36 7.53
C MET A 73 -9.52 16.01 7.09
N GLU A 74 -8.58 15.24 6.51
CA GLU A 74 -7.41 15.79 5.83
C GLU A 74 -7.84 16.79 4.75
N ASN A 75 -8.78 16.42 3.87
CA ASN A 75 -9.26 17.29 2.80
C ASN A 75 -9.88 18.59 3.33
N ASN A 76 -10.65 18.54 4.43
CA ASN A 76 -11.21 19.73 5.06
C ASN A 76 -10.11 20.70 5.51
N GLU A 77 -9.04 20.20 6.14
CA GLU A 77 -7.92 21.05 6.54
C GLU A 77 -7.15 21.59 5.33
N LEU A 78 -6.91 20.77 4.29
CA LEU A 78 -6.26 21.21 3.05
C LEU A 78 -7.06 22.32 2.36
N ASN A 79 -8.40 22.25 2.36
CA ASN A 79 -9.24 23.31 1.81
C ASN A 79 -9.16 24.61 2.61
N VAL A 80 -9.00 24.54 3.93
CA VAL A 80 -8.74 25.75 4.73
C VAL A 80 -7.34 26.29 4.45
N ILE A 81 -6.32 25.43 4.36
CA ILE A 81 -4.96 25.88 4.00
C ILE A 81 -4.96 26.58 2.65
N LYS A 82 -5.71 26.07 1.66
CA LYS A 82 -5.87 26.68 0.33
C LYS A 82 -6.37 28.13 0.37
N THR A 83 -7.13 28.53 1.39
CA THR A 83 -7.57 29.93 1.53
C THR A 83 -6.55 30.81 2.25
N LEU A 84 -5.59 30.20 2.95
CA LEU A 84 -4.55 30.89 3.72
C LEU A 84 -3.26 31.07 2.91
N VAL A 85 -2.98 30.14 1.99
CA VAL A 85 -1.79 30.15 1.14
C VAL A 85 -2.20 30.63 -0.25
N SER A 86 -1.48 31.61 -0.78
CA SER A 86 -1.66 32.07 -2.15
C SER A 86 -0.35 32.54 -2.76
N GLY A 87 -0.16 32.26 -4.05
CA GLY A 87 1.02 32.61 -4.82
C GLY A 87 2.14 31.56 -4.71
N SER A 88 3.25 31.78 -5.41
CA SER A 88 4.36 30.82 -5.60
C SER A 88 5.21 30.53 -4.34
N SER A 89 4.57 30.31 -3.19
CA SER A 89 5.17 30.05 -1.90
C SER A 89 5.52 28.57 -1.71
N THR A 90 6.38 28.28 -0.74
CA THR A 90 6.68 26.89 -0.31
C THR A 90 5.44 26.17 0.20
N ASP A 91 4.55 26.88 0.89
CA ASP A 91 3.33 26.30 1.44
C ASP A 91 2.32 25.91 0.36
N GLU A 92 2.24 26.65 -0.76
CA GLU A 92 1.40 26.28 -1.90
C GLU A 92 1.89 25.00 -2.58
N ARG A 93 3.21 24.84 -2.74
CA ARG A 93 3.80 23.61 -3.29
C ARG A 93 3.51 22.39 -2.41
N LEU A 94 3.63 22.55 -1.09
CA LEU A 94 3.30 21.51 -0.13
C LEU A 94 1.80 21.17 -0.15
N LEU A 95 0.94 22.18 -0.27
CA LEU A 95 -0.49 22.02 -0.40
C LEU A 95 -0.84 21.20 -1.64
N ASN A 96 -0.26 21.54 -2.79
CA ASN A 96 -0.53 20.86 -4.06
C ASN A 96 -0.15 19.37 -3.99
N LEU A 97 1.02 19.05 -3.43
CA LEU A 97 1.42 17.65 -3.19
C LEU A 97 0.46 16.91 -2.26
N ALA A 98 0.04 17.54 -1.15
CA ALA A 98 -0.89 16.94 -0.20
C ALA A 98 -2.27 16.73 -0.81
N LEU A 99 -2.78 17.67 -1.60
CA LEU A 99 -4.05 17.56 -2.33
C LEU A 99 -4.01 16.41 -3.34
N MET A 100 -2.95 16.32 -4.15
CA MET A 100 -2.78 15.21 -5.10
C MET A 100 -2.76 13.86 -4.40
N ARG A 101 -2.05 13.74 -3.27
CA ARG A 101 -2.00 12.51 -2.46
C ARG A 101 -3.37 12.18 -1.89
N ASN A 102 -4.03 13.15 -1.26
CA ASN A 102 -5.32 12.96 -0.62
C ASN A 102 -6.41 12.53 -1.61
N SER A 103 -6.45 13.15 -2.80
CA SER A 103 -7.44 12.82 -3.83
C SER A 103 -7.29 11.40 -4.36
N LEU A 104 -6.07 10.87 -4.48
CA LEU A 104 -5.84 9.45 -4.81
C LEU A 104 -6.48 8.50 -3.81
N PHE A 105 -6.33 8.77 -2.50
CA PHE A 105 -6.92 7.95 -1.43
C PHE A 105 -8.44 8.07 -1.34
N ARG A 106 -8.99 9.18 -1.84
CA ARG A 106 -10.43 9.40 -2.03
C ARG A 106 -10.95 8.87 -3.37
N ASN A 107 -10.09 8.28 -4.19
CA ASN A 107 -10.37 7.81 -5.55
C ASN A 107 -10.78 8.91 -6.54
N ASP A 108 -10.44 10.16 -6.26
CA ASP A 108 -10.67 11.31 -7.13
C ASP A 108 -9.47 11.51 -8.07
N TYR A 109 -9.37 10.61 -9.05
CA TYR A 109 -8.24 10.54 -9.97
C TYR A 109 -8.25 11.67 -11.00
N ASP A 110 -9.44 12.12 -11.41
CA ASP A 110 -9.59 13.22 -12.36
C ASP A 110 -9.08 14.52 -11.75
N PHE A 111 -9.43 14.81 -10.49
CA PHE A 111 -8.87 15.95 -9.77
C PHE A 111 -7.33 15.90 -9.66
N THR A 112 -6.74 14.73 -9.38
CA THR A 112 -5.26 14.60 -9.35
C THR A 112 -4.63 15.01 -10.68
N ILE A 113 -5.22 14.58 -11.81
CA ILE A 113 -4.73 14.85 -13.15
C ILE A 113 -4.88 16.35 -13.47
N GLU A 114 -6.07 16.90 -13.25
CA GLU A 114 -6.35 18.33 -13.48
C GLU A 114 -5.44 19.22 -12.63
N LEU A 115 -5.27 18.88 -11.36
CA LEU A 115 -4.38 19.62 -10.46
C LEU A 115 -2.94 19.57 -10.97
N TYR A 116 -2.44 18.41 -11.40
CA TYR A 116 -1.10 18.28 -12.00
C TYR A 116 -0.94 19.19 -13.21
N ASP A 117 -1.92 19.19 -14.13
CA ASP A 117 -1.85 20.02 -15.33
C ASP A 117 -1.84 21.51 -14.99
N GLN A 118 -2.64 21.94 -13.99
CA GLN A 118 -2.64 23.34 -13.53
C GLN A 118 -1.28 23.78 -12.99
N ILE A 119 -0.63 22.94 -12.18
CA ILE A 119 0.65 23.26 -11.52
C ILE A 119 1.87 23.05 -12.43
N ASP A 120 1.78 22.24 -13.48
CA ASP A 120 2.89 22.02 -14.43
C ASP A 120 3.10 23.24 -15.36
N HIS A 121 2.04 24.01 -15.60
CA HIS A 121 2.11 25.28 -16.34
C HIS A 121 2.57 26.44 -15.46
N ALA A 122 2.57 26.28 -14.13
CA ALA A 122 3.20 27.22 -13.23
C ALA A 122 4.72 26.95 -13.27
N ASN A 123 5.53 27.96 -13.61
CA ASN A 123 6.99 27.87 -13.66
C ASN A 123 7.61 27.69 -12.25
N GLU A 124 7.20 26.66 -11.53
CA GLU A 124 7.59 26.36 -10.17
C GLU A 124 8.96 25.68 -10.13
N VAL A 125 9.84 26.17 -9.27
CA VAL A 125 11.10 25.49 -8.97
C VAL A 125 10.81 24.44 -7.89
N LEU A 126 10.92 23.17 -8.26
CA LEU A 126 10.69 22.02 -7.37
C LEU A 126 11.99 21.29 -7.08
N THR A 127 12.09 20.70 -5.88
CA THR A 127 13.15 19.73 -5.62
C THR A 127 12.90 18.47 -6.48
N PRO A 128 13.96 17.68 -6.79
CA PRO A 128 13.79 16.41 -7.48
C PRO A 128 12.77 15.49 -6.79
N GLU A 129 12.79 15.44 -5.46
CA GLU A 129 11.84 14.65 -4.67
C GLU A 129 10.39 15.13 -4.84
N GLN A 130 10.16 16.45 -4.82
CA GLN A 130 8.81 17.00 -5.00
C GLN A 130 8.28 16.71 -6.41
N GLN A 131 9.11 16.93 -7.43
CA GLN A 131 8.74 16.63 -8.81
C GLN A 131 8.49 15.13 -9.02
N GLY A 132 9.34 14.29 -8.44
CA GLY A 132 9.19 12.84 -8.47
C GLY A 132 7.90 12.36 -7.81
N ASN A 133 7.54 12.91 -6.64
CA ASN A 133 6.28 12.57 -5.96
C ASN A 133 5.06 13.02 -6.78
N ARG A 134 5.08 14.20 -7.41
CA ARG A 134 4.01 14.64 -8.32
C ARG A 134 3.82 13.66 -9.48
N LEU A 135 4.92 13.25 -10.12
CA LEU A 135 4.89 12.28 -11.22
C LEU A 135 4.38 10.91 -10.76
N LEU A 136 4.81 10.44 -9.59
CA LEU A 136 4.30 9.20 -8.98
C LEU A 136 2.78 9.29 -8.75
N TYR A 137 2.28 10.36 -8.16
CA TYR A 137 0.85 10.52 -7.89
C TYR A 137 0.02 10.62 -9.18
N LEU A 138 0.51 11.37 -10.16
CA LEU A 138 -0.09 11.42 -11.50
C LEU A 138 -0.15 10.03 -12.14
N ALA A 139 0.95 9.28 -12.06
CA ALA A 139 0.99 7.94 -12.63
C ALA A 139 -0.01 7.00 -11.96
N ILE A 140 -0.11 7.02 -10.63
CA ILE A 140 -1.09 6.22 -9.89
C ILE A 140 -2.51 6.53 -10.36
N ALA A 141 -2.86 7.81 -10.55
CA ALA A 141 -4.17 8.20 -11.10
C ALA A 141 -4.43 7.56 -12.47
N TRP A 142 -3.46 7.64 -13.40
CA TRP A 142 -3.59 7.02 -14.72
C TRP A 142 -3.67 5.49 -14.67
N CYS A 143 -2.88 4.86 -13.79
CA CYS A 143 -2.94 3.42 -13.54
C CYS A 143 -4.33 2.99 -13.06
N LYS A 144 -4.93 3.74 -12.13
CA LYS A 144 -6.29 3.47 -11.63
C LYS A 144 -7.37 3.67 -12.70
N LYS A 145 -7.15 4.60 -13.64
CA LYS A 145 -8.00 4.77 -14.85
C LYS A 145 -7.74 3.74 -15.95
N GLY A 146 -6.82 2.78 -15.73
CA GLY A 146 -6.47 1.74 -16.68
C GLY A 146 -5.70 2.22 -17.91
N LYS A 147 -5.11 3.42 -17.85
CA LYS A 147 -4.28 4.02 -18.91
C LYS A 147 -2.82 3.71 -18.62
N TYR A 148 -2.45 2.44 -18.73
CA TYR A 148 -1.16 1.94 -18.26
C TYR A 148 0.04 2.44 -19.07
N GLU A 149 -0.13 2.74 -20.36
CA GLU A 149 0.93 3.34 -21.17
C GLU A 149 1.37 4.70 -20.59
N VAL A 150 0.40 5.59 -20.32
CA VAL A 150 0.66 6.89 -19.67
C VAL A 150 1.18 6.69 -18.25
N CYS A 151 0.63 5.73 -17.51
CA CYS A 151 1.10 5.41 -16.16
C CYS A 151 2.59 5.03 -16.16
N LEU A 152 3.01 4.12 -17.04
CA LEU A 152 4.39 3.64 -17.11
C LEU A 152 5.36 4.74 -17.50
N ASP A 153 5.04 5.57 -18.50
CA ASP A 153 5.88 6.72 -18.85
C ASP A 153 6.10 7.67 -17.66
N ARG A 154 5.05 7.98 -16.90
CA ARG A 154 5.16 8.85 -15.73
C ARG A 154 5.92 8.19 -14.58
N LEU A 155 5.78 6.88 -14.37
CA LEU A 155 6.57 6.14 -13.38
C LEU A 155 8.05 6.06 -13.74
N ASP A 156 8.39 5.94 -15.02
CA ASP A 156 9.78 5.93 -15.47
C ASP A 156 10.47 7.27 -15.15
N LYS A 157 9.79 8.39 -15.41
CA LYS A 157 10.27 9.73 -15.02
C LYS A 157 10.34 9.90 -13.49
N ALA A 158 9.36 9.36 -12.76
CA ALA A 158 9.39 9.38 -11.31
C ALA A 158 10.59 8.59 -10.76
N ARG A 159 10.95 7.45 -11.37
CA ARG A 159 12.09 6.62 -10.97
C ARG A 159 13.43 7.33 -11.13
N GLU A 160 13.59 8.16 -12.16
CA GLU A 160 14.79 8.97 -12.35
C GLU A 160 15.01 9.98 -11.21
N LEU A 161 13.90 10.54 -10.70
CA LEU A 161 13.92 11.55 -9.64
C LEU A 161 13.86 10.96 -8.22
N LEU A 162 13.37 9.72 -8.10
CA LEU A 162 13.23 8.97 -6.85
C LEU A 162 13.95 7.62 -6.96
N PRO A 163 15.28 7.60 -7.13
CA PRO A 163 16.02 6.36 -7.28
C PRO A 163 15.90 5.50 -6.01
N GLY A 164 15.43 4.27 -6.18
CA GLY A 164 15.26 3.31 -5.07
C GLY A 164 13.95 3.45 -4.29
N ASP A 165 13.04 4.35 -4.67
CA ASP A 165 11.74 4.46 -4.01
C ASP A 165 10.86 3.23 -4.30
N GLU A 166 10.55 2.47 -3.25
CA GLU A 166 9.78 1.23 -3.36
C GLU A 166 8.37 1.46 -3.90
N ARG A 167 7.75 2.61 -3.65
CA ARG A 167 6.40 2.93 -4.14
C ARG A 167 6.42 3.03 -5.66
N VAL A 168 7.44 3.67 -6.24
CA VAL A 168 7.61 3.74 -7.69
C VAL A 168 7.81 2.33 -8.26
N ALA A 169 8.72 1.55 -7.69
CA ALA A 169 9.01 0.19 -8.14
C ALA A 169 7.77 -0.72 -8.11
N GLN A 170 7.01 -0.71 -7.00
CA GLN A 170 5.77 -1.49 -6.84
C GLN A 170 4.70 -1.07 -7.86
N ASN A 171 4.54 0.22 -8.12
CA ASN A 171 3.57 0.69 -9.11
C ASN A 171 3.97 0.33 -10.55
N ILE A 172 5.27 0.31 -10.89
CA ILE A 172 5.75 -0.16 -12.20
C ILE A 172 5.43 -1.64 -12.38
N GLN A 173 5.74 -2.46 -11.37
CA GLN A 173 5.42 -3.89 -11.40
C GLN A 173 3.92 -4.12 -11.60
N LEU A 174 3.08 -3.41 -10.84
CA LEU A 174 1.63 -3.49 -10.98
C LEU A 174 1.14 -3.05 -12.36
N ALA A 175 1.64 -1.92 -12.88
CA ALA A 175 1.27 -1.40 -14.19
C ALA A 175 1.65 -2.35 -15.33
N ASN A 176 2.85 -2.93 -15.26
CA ASN A 176 3.29 -3.96 -16.21
C ASN A 176 2.39 -5.19 -16.14
N TRP A 177 2.07 -5.68 -14.93
CA TRP A 177 1.16 -6.82 -14.75
C TRP A 177 -0.23 -6.55 -15.37
N MET A 178 -0.78 -5.36 -15.14
CA MET A 178 -2.09 -4.98 -15.70
C MET A 178 -2.07 -4.84 -17.23
N THR A 179 -0.99 -4.31 -17.80
CA THR A 179 -0.83 -4.16 -19.25
C THR A 179 -0.83 -5.52 -19.95
N HIS A 180 -0.03 -6.46 -19.45
CA HIS A 180 0.06 -7.82 -20.00
C HIS A 180 -1.24 -8.62 -19.76
N SER A 181 -1.94 -8.38 -18.65
CA SER A 181 -3.22 -9.02 -18.37
C SER A 181 -4.35 -8.58 -19.31
N ARG A 182 -4.30 -7.36 -19.87
CA ARG A 182 -5.28 -6.85 -20.85
C ARG A 182 -4.98 -7.23 -22.29
N GLN A 183 -3.73 -7.55 -22.64
CA GLN A 183 -3.31 -7.82 -24.02
C GLN A 183 -3.56 -9.25 -24.54
N GLY A 184 -4.23 -10.13 -23.79
CA GLY A 184 -4.73 -11.40 -24.32
C GLY A 184 -3.66 -12.39 -24.85
N SER A 185 -2.40 -12.23 -24.48
CA SER A 185 -1.30 -13.12 -24.90
C SER A 185 -0.84 -14.03 -23.77
N ASN A 186 -0.49 -15.29 -24.10
CA ASN A 186 0.12 -16.35 -23.27
C ASN A 186 1.36 -15.90 -22.45
N VAL A 187 1.21 -14.98 -21.52
CA VAL A 187 2.22 -14.66 -20.52
C VAL A 187 1.99 -15.62 -19.36
N ASP A 188 3.04 -16.32 -18.91
CA ASP A 188 3.01 -17.12 -17.69
C ASP A 188 2.91 -16.21 -16.46
N LYS A 189 1.70 -15.67 -16.24
CA LYS A 189 1.36 -14.74 -15.14
C LYS A 189 1.71 -15.34 -13.79
N ILE A 190 1.52 -16.65 -13.66
CA ILE A 190 1.82 -17.41 -12.45
C ILE A 190 3.35 -17.49 -12.27
N GLY A 191 4.11 -17.80 -13.32
CA GLY A 191 5.58 -17.82 -13.29
C GLY A 191 6.18 -16.49 -12.86
N LEU A 192 5.65 -15.36 -13.33
CA LEU A 192 6.09 -14.03 -12.91
C LEU A 192 5.78 -13.73 -11.44
N LEU A 193 4.58 -14.09 -10.97
CA LEU A 193 4.20 -13.94 -9.56
C LEU A 193 5.05 -14.85 -8.65
N TYR A 194 5.42 -16.04 -9.12
CA TYR A 194 6.35 -16.92 -8.42
C TYR A 194 7.74 -16.30 -8.33
N ASN A 195 8.28 -15.75 -9.42
CA ASN A 195 9.60 -15.11 -9.41
C ASN A 195 9.61 -13.94 -8.42
N ALA A 196 8.60 -13.08 -8.48
CA ALA A 196 8.48 -11.95 -7.56
C ALA A 196 8.33 -12.42 -6.11
N TYR A 197 7.51 -13.45 -5.85
CA TYR A 197 7.35 -14.02 -4.51
C TYR A 197 8.66 -14.63 -3.97
N ASN A 198 9.41 -15.31 -4.83
CA ASN A 198 10.70 -15.91 -4.48
C ASN A 198 11.75 -14.85 -4.15
N GLU A 199 11.72 -13.71 -4.84
CA GLU A 199 12.57 -12.55 -4.54
C GLU A 199 12.14 -11.84 -3.25
N ASN A 200 10.82 -11.71 -3.01
CA ASN A 200 10.29 -10.98 -1.87
C ASN A 200 9.00 -11.63 -1.33
N GLN A 201 9.13 -12.42 -0.27
CA GLN A 201 8.05 -13.26 0.30
C GLN A 201 7.01 -12.50 1.13
N THR A 202 6.57 -11.34 0.66
CA THR A 202 5.62 -10.49 1.40
C THR A 202 4.25 -11.18 1.56
N PRO A 203 3.48 -10.87 2.62
CA PRO A 203 2.13 -11.41 2.80
C PRO A 203 1.20 -11.09 1.62
N ASN A 204 1.28 -9.88 1.07
CA ASN A 204 0.43 -9.47 -0.06
C ASN A 204 0.75 -10.25 -1.33
N MET A 205 2.03 -10.51 -1.61
CA MET A 205 2.43 -11.29 -2.78
C MET A 205 2.01 -12.74 -2.66
N PHE A 206 2.12 -13.31 -1.45
CA PHE A 206 1.59 -14.63 -1.15
C PHE A 206 0.09 -14.71 -1.42
N SER A 207 -0.71 -13.79 -0.86
CA SER A 207 -2.16 -13.75 -1.08
C SER A 207 -2.52 -13.55 -2.56
N ASN A 208 -1.84 -12.65 -3.26
CA ASN A 208 -2.08 -12.40 -4.68
C ASN A 208 -1.74 -13.61 -5.55
N LEU A 209 -0.65 -14.33 -5.26
CA LEU A 209 -0.26 -15.54 -5.97
C LEU A 209 -1.27 -16.67 -5.73
N VAL A 210 -1.68 -16.90 -4.47
CA VAL A 210 -2.71 -17.90 -4.14
C VAL A 210 -4.03 -17.61 -4.88
N LEU A 211 -4.52 -16.37 -4.83
CA LEU A 211 -5.76 -15.99 -5.50
C LEU A 211 -5.65 -16.12 -7.02
N SER A 212 -4.50 -15.77 -7.60
CA SER A 212 -4.26 -15.91 -9.04
C SER A 212 -4.23 -17.37 -9.48
N LEU A 213 -3.60 -18.25 -8.69
CA LEU A 213 -3.57 -19.70 -8.92
C LEU A 213 -4.99 -20.29 -8.90
N VAL A 214 -5.79 -19.94 -7.90
CA VAL A 214 -7.18 -20.41 -7.78
C VAL A 214 -8.03 -19.93 -8.96
N LYS A 215 -7.91 -18.66 -9.34
CA LYS A 215 -8.66 -18.05 -10.44
C LYS A 215 -8.39 -18.71 -11.80
N GLU A 216 -7.14 -19.07 -12.06
CA GLU A 216 -6.73 -19.78 -13.28
C GLU A 216 -7.01 -21.30 -13.19
N GLY A 217 -7.59 -21.78 -12.08
CA GLY A 217 -7.96 -23.18 -11.87
C GLY A 217 -6.79 -24.08 -11.46
N ASP A 218 -5.63 -23.53 -11.13
CA ASP A 218 -4.45 -24.26 -10.70
C ASP A 218 -4.46 -24.54 -9.18
N TYR A 219 -5.41 -25.37 -8.78
CA TYR A 219 -5.64 -25.73 -7.38
C TYR A 219 -4.45 -26.50 -6.78
N GLY A 220 -3.70 -27.23 -7.60
CA GLY A 220 -2.53 -28.01 -7.15
C GLY A 220 -1.42 -27.10 -6.65
N ARG A 221 -1.00 -26.13 -7.48
CA ARG A 221 0.01 -25.14 -7.06
C ARG A 221 -0.48 -24.22 -5.96
N ALA A 222 -1.78 -23.86 -5.96
CA ALA A 222 -2.38 -23.09 -4.85
C ALA A 222 -2.25 -23.85 -3.52
N PHE A 223 -2.59 -25.14 -3.52
CA PHE A 223 -2.47 -26.03 -2.36
C PHE A 223 -1.02 -26.18 -1.90
N GLU A 224 -0.09 -26.43 -2.82
CA GLU A 224 1.34 -26.54 -2.50
C GLU A 224 1.87 -25.26 -1.84
N LEU A 225 1.53 -24.10 -2.42
CA LEU A 225 1.93 -22.81 -1.89
C LEU A 225 1.32 -22.55 -0.51
N LEU A 226 0.03 -22.86 -0.31
CA LEU A 226 -0.64 -22.75 1.00
C LEU A 226 0.00 -23.68 2.04
N SER A 227 0.39 -24.88 1.64
CA SER A 227 1.05 -25.87 2.51
C SER A 227 2.42 -25.43 3.00
N THR A 228 3.03 -24.40 2.39
CA THR A 228 4.26 -23.78 2.93
C THR A 228 4.00 -22.99 4.23
N ARG A 229 2.76 -22.58 4.50
CA ARG A 229 2.39 -21.73 5.65
C ARG A 229 1.37 -22.37 6.58
N TYR A 230 0.44 -23.15 6.02
CA TYR A 230 -0.68 -23.76 6.73
C TYR A 230 -0.52 -25.28 6.82
N SER A 231 -1.33 -25.93 7.68
CA SER A 231 -1.41 -27.39 7.70
C SER A 231 -2.03 -27.91 6.41
N THR A 232 -1.81 -29.19 6.09
CA THR A 232 -2.43 -29.86 4.92
C THR A 232 -3.95 -29.73 4.93
N ASP A 233 -4.57 -29.90 6.10
CA ASP A 233 -6.03 -29.83 6.24
C ASP A 233 -6.53 -28.40 6.03
N ASP A 234 -5.86 -27.40 6.62
CA ASP A 234 -6.20 -25.99 6.43
C ASP A 234 -5.98 -25.54 4.99
N ALA A 235 -4.88 -25.94 4.35
CA ALA A 235 -4.60 -25.61 2.96
C ALA A 235 -5.68 -26.17 2.03
N ASN A 236 -6.12 -27.42 2.26
CA ASN A 236 -7.23 -28.03 1.52
C ASN A 236 -8.55 -27.29 1.73
N LEU A 237 -8.88 -26.92 2.97
CA LEU A 237 -10.07 -26.14 3.28
C LEU A 237 -10.06 -24.78 2.56
N ILE A 238 -8.95 -24.04 2.66
CA ILE A 238 -8.80 -22.73 2.01
C ILE A 238 -8.95 -22.83 0.49
N VAL A 239 -8.32 -23.81 -0.17
CA VAL A 239 -8.46 -23.98 -1.63
C VAL A 239 -9.91 -24.28 -2.01
N ASN A 240 -10.60 -25.14 -1.24
CA ASN A 240 -12.00 -25.47 -1.50
C ASN A 240 -12.92 -24.27 -1.32
N ASP A 241 -12.71 -23.47 -0.27
CA ASP A 241 -13.50 -22.26 -0.01
C ASP A 241 -13.30 -21.24 -1.13
N LEU A 242 -12.04 -20.96 -1.50
CA LEU A 242 -11.71 -20.02 -2.58
C LEU A 242 -12.28 -20.49 -3.93
N LYS A 243 -12.26 -21.81 -4.20
CA LYS A 243 -12.88 -22.40 -5.40
C LYS A 243 -14.40 -22.17 -5.43
N GLN A 244 -15.08 -22.28 -4.29
CA GLN A 244 -16.53 -22.06 -4.20
C GLN A 244 -16.92 -20.58 -4.35
N MET A 245 -16.03 -19.65 -4.00
CA MET A 245 -16.25 -18.22 -4.12
C MET A 245 -16.29 -17.69 -5.56
N ARG A 246 -15.90 -18.49 -6.57
CA ARG A 246 -15.93 -18.11 -8.01
C ARG A 246 -15.24 -16.75 -8.31
N ILE A 247 -14.11 -16.52 -7.65
CA ILE A 247 -13.21 -15.37 -7.84
C ILE A 247 -12.44 -15.41 -9.16
#